data_AF-A0A956BUV1-F1
#
_entry.id   AF-A0A956BUV1-F1
#
_cell.length_a   1.000
_cell.length_b   1.000
_cell.length_c   1.000
_cell.angle_alpha   90.00
_cell.angle_beta   90.00
_cell.angle_gamma   90.00
#
_symmetry.space_group_name_H-M   'P 1'
#
loop_
_entity.id
_entity.type
_entity.pdbx_description
1 polymer ?
#
loop_
_entity_poly.entity_id
_entity_poly.type
_entity_poly.pdbx_seq_one_letter_code
_entity_poly.pdbx_strand_id
1 'polypeptide(L)'
;MRGNERPARGGWRAACGALLVALGGAGCGGGPPPPTQSLVPLFEGSRVELARQAAPELMAQAEAARDEAARSEREGQTEDAGELATEARLWLAAALAEADAQALDRERASDTEAAERAAGATLQLEREREAVVSADADAQAAQLASATAQRAFEHAAGYEARRLRRDDSDTRALYRETSLALQQRTAALLAAARAMGAPTADVDRLEQQLATLRTAPRAELVVAEADALLSDASALLGAARRGHGADPNETAALIEAAGERGLQATRSERGLQLHGRLVDRPERAALQQLAALLAAHPRGVVQILVLGPRARTAALRRKASALQAGLARAGVPAERVTVVEVSADMEEPGLRLALPAY
;
A
#
# COMPACT_ATOMS: atom_id res chain seq x y z
N MET A 1 -12.77 -14.43 -38.71
CA MET A 1 -12.66 -13.05 -39.24
C MET A 1 -12.22 -12.11 -38.14
N ARG A 2 -10.90 -11.96 -37.97
CA ARG A 2 -10.26 -10.88 -37.21
C ARG A 2 -9.05 -10.48 -38.05
N GLY A 3 -9.19 -9.37 -38.78
CA GLY A 3 -8.12 -8.75 -39.55
C GLY A 3 -7.49 -7.65 -38.70
N ASN A 4 -6.23 -7.85 -38.35
CA ASN A 4 -5.34 -6.86 -37.77
C ASN A 4 -5.06 -5.78 -38.82
N GLU A 5 -5.40 -4.52 -38.54
CA GLU A 5 -4.83 -3.39 -39.26
C GLU A 5 -4.36 -2.34 -38.25
N ARG A 6 -3.03 -2.28 -38.09
CA ARG A 6 -2.32 -1.19 -37.43
C ARG A 6 -2.17 -0.05 -38.45
N PRO A 7 -2.50 1.21 -38.13
CA PRO A 7 -2.00 2.32 -38.92
C PRO A 7 -0.57 2.65 -38.52
N ALA A 8 0.22 2.97 -39.54
CA ALA A 8 1.65 3.14 -39.53
C ALA A 8 2.12 4.33 -38.68
N ARG A 9 3.24 4.11 -37.98
CA ARG A 9 4.06 5.17 -37.39
C ARG A 9 4.63 6.02 -38.51
N GLY A 10 4.18 7.28 -38.57
CA GLY A 10 4.74 8.29 -39.45
C GLY A 10 6.21 8.56 -39.10
N GLY A 11 7.10 8.14 -40.00
CA GLY A 11 8.49 8.56 -40.01
C GLY A 11 8.61 9.97 -40.59
N TRP A 12 8.43 10.99 -39.77
CA TRP A 12 8.91 12.35 -40.06
C TRP A 12 10.37 12.44 -39.60
N ARG A 13 11.25 11.82 -40.39
CA ARG A 13 12.69 12.06 -40.36
C ARG A 13 13.13 12.38 -41.78
N ALA A 14 12.99 13.64 -42.18
CA ALA A 14 13.75 14.27 -43.25
C ALA A 14 13.24 15.71 -43.48
N ALA A 15 13.64 16.65 -42.62
CA ALA A 15 13.63 18.08 -42.96
C ALA A 15 14.43 18.84 -41.90
N CYS A 16 15.75 18.86 -41.98
CA CYS A 16 16.61 19.87 -41.33
C CYS A 16 18.08 19.79 -41.78
N GLY A 17 18.34 19.27 -42.99
CA GLY A 17 19.67 19.33 -43.60
C GLY A 17 19.62 20.23 -44.82
N ALA A 18 20.44 21.28 -44.80
CA ALA A 18 20.71 22.26 -45.86
C ALA A 18 19.99 23.60 -45.76
N LEU A 19 20.36 24.42 -44.76
CA LEU A 19 20.53 25.85 -45.01
C LEU A 19 21.97 26.04 -45.51
N LEU A 20 22.17 25.72 -46.78
CA LEU A 20 23.39 26.01 -47.52
C LEU A 20 23.53 27.53 -47.63
N VAL A 21 24.69 28.02 -47.17
CA VAL A 21 25.23 29.34 -47.40
C VAL A 21 25.11 29.70 -48.88
N ALA A 22 24.09 30.47 -49.23
CA ALA A 22 23.96 31.11 -50.53
C ALA A 22 24.32 32.60 -50.37
N LEU A 23 25.59 32.86 -50.06
CA LEU A 23 26.23 34.18 -50.18
C LEU A 23 27.53 34.07 -50.99
N GLY A 24 27.56 33.14 -51.94
CA GLY A 24 28.59 33.06 -52.98
C GLY A 24 27.95 33.27 -54.34
N GLY A 25 28.01 34.50 -54.88
CA GLY A 25 27.60 34.74 -56.26
C GLY A 25 26.98 36.11 -56.54
N ALA A 26 27.66 37.20 -56.20
CA ALA A 26 27.44 38.47 -56.88
C ALA A 26 28.74 39.29 -56.90
N GLY A 27 29.45 39.19 -58.02
CA GLY A 27 30.31 40.26 -58.56
C GLY A 27 31.61 40.55 -57.83
N CYS A 28 32.73 40.07 -58.41
CA CYS A 28 33.96 40.84 -58.45
C CYS A 28 33.71 42.14 -59.24
N GLY A 29 33.08 43.12 -58.60
CA GLY A 29 33.15 44.52 -59.00
C GLY A 29 34.07 45.21 -58.03
N GLY A 30 35.27 45.60 -58.46
CA GLY A 30 36.22 46.42 -57.68
C GLY A 30 35.68 47.83 -57.46
N GLY A 31 34.55 47.95 -56.77
CA GLY A 31 34.12 49.19 -56.16
C GLY A 31 34.91 49.39 -54.87
N PRO A 32 35.29 50.63 -54.54
CA PRO A 32 35.98 50.92 -53.28
C PRO A 32 35.18 50.32 -52.12
N PRO A 33 35.85 49.72 -51.11
CA PRO A 33 35.17 49.16 -49.95
C PRO A 33 34.26 50.24 -49.35
N PRO A 34 33.00 49.90 -49.00
CA PRO A 34 32.09 50.88 -48.43
C PRO A 34 32.72 51.46 -47.15
N PRO A 35 32.65 52.79 -46.94
CA PRO A 35 33.32 53.45 -45.82
C PRO A 35 32.84 52.87 -44.48
N THR A 36 33.71 52.87 -43.47
CA THR A 36 33.39 52.25 -42.17
C THR A 36 32.22 52.94 -41.44
N GLN A 37 31.90 54.18 -41.85
CA GLN A 37 30.68 54.92 -41.46
C GLN A 37 29.37 54.14 -41.75
N SER A 38 29.40 53.14 -42.64
CA SER A 38 28.27 52.25 -42.92
C SER A 38 28.00 51.18 -41.84
N LEU A 39 28.91 51.00 -40.87
CA LEU A 39 28.77 49.98 -39.83
C LEU A 39 27.93 50.42 -38.63
N VAL A 40 28.02 51.69 -38.23
CA VAL A 40 27.30 52.23 -37.05
C VAL A 40 25.80 51.85 -37.01
N PRO A 41 25.01 52.08 -38.08
CA PRO A 41 23.58 51.74 -38.05
C PRO A 41 23.28 50.23 -37.96
N LEU A 42 24.26 49.35 -38.24
CA LEU A 42 24.09 47.90 -38.11
C LEU A 42 24.22 47.43 -36.65
N PHE A 43 24.90 48.20 -35.80
CA PHE A 43 25.12 47.90 -34.38
C PHE A 43 24.08 48.56 -33.45
N GLU A 44 23.01 49.09 -34.05
CA GLU A 44 21.92 49.77 -33.36
C GLU A 44 20.61 48.98 -33.51
N GLY A 45 19.71 49.14 -32.54
CA GLY A 45 18.37 48.55 -32.56
C GLY A 45 18.16 47.37 -31.62
N SER A 46 16.90 46.99 -31.46
CA SER A 46 16.46 46.01 -30.45
C SER A 46 17.04 44.61 -30.66
N ARG A 47 17.30 44.20 -31.91
CA ARG A 47 17.92 42.89 -32.20
C ARG A 47 19.38 42.82 -31.76
N VAL A 48 20.11 43.94 -31.86
CA VAL A 48 21.49 44.01 -31.40
C VAL A 48 21.54 44.00 -29.87
N GLU A 49 20.61 44.68 -29.19
CA GLU A 49 20.47 44.59 -27.74
C GLU A 49 20.16 43.17 -27.26
N LEU A 50 19.28 42.45 -27.97
CA LEU A 50 19.01 41.04 -27.70
C LEU A 50 20.26 40.18 -27.93
N ALA A 51 21.04 40.45 -28.98
CA ALA A 51 22.31 39.77 -29.22
C ALA A 51 23.38 40.07 -28.15
N ARG A 52 23.44 41.30 -27.62
CA ARG A 52 24.33 41.64 -26.49
C ARG A 52 24.01 40.83 -25.24
N GLN A 53 22.73 40.57 -25.00
CA GLN A 53 22.29 39.78 -23.85
C GLN A 53 22.47 38.27 -24.08
N ALA A 54 22.17 37.78 -25.29
CA ALA A 54 22.19 36.36 -25.63
C ALA A 54 23.58 35.81 -25.97
N ALA A 55 24.42 36.62 -26.61
CA ALA A 55 25.73 36.25 -27.12
C ALA A 55 26.78 37.35 -26.86
N PRO A 56 27.05 37.68 -25.58
CA PRO A 56 27.90 38.82 -25.21
C PRO A 56 29.32 38.71 -25.78
N GLU A 57 29.87 37.51 -25.88
CA GLU A 57 31.23 37.28 -26.39
C GLU A 57 31.34 37.54 -27.90
N LEU A 58 30.35 37.10 -28.69
CA LEU A 58 30.30 37.35 -30.14
C LEU A 58 30.04 38.83 -30.44
N MET A 59 29.20 39.48 -29.63
CA MET A 59 29.00 40.93 -29.73
C MET A 59 30.26 41.72 -29.38
N ALA A 60 31.00 41.31 -28.35
CA ALA A 60 32.28 41.94 -28.00
C ALA A 60 33.31 41.84 -29.14
N GLN A 61 33.37 40.69 -29.82
CA GLN A 61 34.23 40.49 -31.01
C GLN A 61 33.78 41.37 -32.19
N ALA A 62 32.47 41.46 -32.43
CA ALA A 62 31.91 42.33 -33.46
C ALA A 62 32.21 43.82 -33.22
N GLU A 63 32.07 44.28 -31.98
CA GLU A 63 32.34 45.66 -31.58
C GLU A 63 33.85 45.97 -31.63
N ALA A 64 34.71 45.06 -31.18
CA ALA A 64 36.16 45.20 -31.26
C ALA A 64 36.64 45.31 -32.72
N ALA A 65 36.15 44.44 -33.62
CA ALA A 65 36.47 44.49 -35.04
C ALA A 65 35.99 45.79 -35.70
N ARG A 66 34.79 46.27 -35.34
CA ARG A 66 34.26 47.58 -35.79
C ARG A 66 35.16 48.74 -35.34
N ASP A 67 35.58 48.73 -34.08
CA ASP A 67 36.38 49.81 -33.49
C ASP A 67 37.82 49.81 -34.04
N GLU A 68 38.39 48.64 -34.38
CA GLU A 68 39.67 48.52 -35.09
C GLU A 68 39.55 48.95 -36.56
N ALA A 69 38.45 48.63 -37.25
CA ALA A 69 38.19 49.11 -38.61
C ALA A 69 38.15 50.65 -38.66
N ALA A 70 37.46 51.28 -37.70
CA ALA A 70 37.38 52.74 -37.59
C ALA A 70 38.72 53.39 -37.21
N ARG A 71 39.64 52.66 -36.53
CA ARG A 71 41.01 53.12 -36.29
C ARG A 71 41.85 53.05 -37.57
N SER A 72 41.84 51.91 -38.25
CA SER A 72 42.57 51.68 -39.51
C SER A 72 42.18 52.69 -40.60
N GLU A 73 40.89 53.03 -40.72
CA GLU A 73 40.42 54.05 -41.67
C GLU A 73 40.96 55.46 -41.35
N ARG A 74 41.06 55.83 -40.06
CA ARG A 74 41.64 57.11 -39.63
C ARG A 74 43.14 57.20 -39.88
N GLU A 75 43.83 56.07 -39.87
CA GLU A 75 45.26 55.96 -40.17
C GLU A 75 45.56 55.89 -41.69
N GLY A 76 44.52 55.86 -42.53
CA GLY A 76 44.66 55.80 -43.99
C GLY A 76 44.92 54.39 -44.54
N GLN A 77 44.78 53.35 -43.71
CA GLN A 77 44.93 51.93 -44.09
C GLN A 77 43.60 51.39 -44.60
N THR A 78 43.25 51.73 -45.85
CA THR A 78 41.90 51.47 -46.39
C THR A 78 41.60 50.00 -46.67
N GLU A 79 42.62 49.18 -47.00
CA GLU A 79 42.45 47.74 -47.22
C GLU A 79 42.17 47.01 -45.91
N ASP A 80 43.01 47.23 -44.89
CA ASP A 80 42.85 46.65 -43.54
C ASP A 80 41.51 47.06 -42.90
N ALA A 81 41.10 48.32 -43.06
CA ALA A 81 39.79 48.79 -42.61
C ALA A 81 38.62 48.04 -43.28
N GLY A 82 38.76 47.66 -44.55
CA GLY A 82 37.75 46.90 -45.29
C GLY A 82 37.65 45.44 -44.84
N GLU A 83 38.78 44.80 -44.52
CA GLU A 83 38.83 43.45 -43.97
C GLU A 83 38.19 43.39 -42.57
N LEU A 84 38.61 44.31 -41.68
CA LEU A 84 38.05 44.42 -40.32
C LEU A 84 36.56 44.78 -40.32
N ALA A 85 36.11 45.62 -41.27
CA ALA A 85 34.69 45.92 -41.45
C ALA A 85 33.88 44.68 -41.87
N THR A 86 34.48 43.80 -42.68
CA THR A 86 33.87 42.53 -43.08
C THR A 86 33.82 41.56 -41.90
N GLU A 87 34.91 41.47 -41.13
CA GLU A 87 34.97 40.68 -39.90
C GLU A 87 33.92 41.14 -38.89
N ALA A 88 33.77 42.45 -38.66
CA ALA A 88 32.74 43.00 -37.78
C ALA A 88 31.32 42.59 -38.19
N ARG A 89 31.02 42.56 -39.50
CA ARG A 89 29.72 42.11 -40.03
C ARG A 89 29.50 40.61 -39.83
N LEU A 90 30.55 39.79 -39.99
CA LEU A 90 30.46 38.35 -39.77
C LEU A 90 30.20 38.01 -38.30
N TRP A 91 30.92 38.66 -37.38
CA TRP A 91 30.70 38.48 -35.94
C TRP A 91 29.32 38.98 -35.50
N LEU A 92 28.87 40.13 -36.02
CA LEU A 92 27.51 40.64 -35.75
C LEU A 92 26.44 39.69 -36.26
N ALA A 93 26.60 39.15 -37.47
CA ALA A 93 25.67 38.17 -38.03
C ALA A 93 25.63 36.88 -37.21
N ALA A 94 26.78 36.41 -36.73
CA ALA A 94 26.87 35.25 -35.84
C ALA A 94 26.17 35.51 -34.50
N ALA A 95 26.38 36.68 -33.89
CA ALA A 95 25.73 37.06 -32.65
C ALA A 95 24.20 37.17 -32.78
N LEU A 96 23.70 37.72 -33.89
CA LEU A 96 22.28 37.79 -34.18
C LEU A 96 21.66 36.40 -34.42
N ALA A 97 22.37 35.52 -35.13
CA ALA A 97 21.91 34.14 -35.36
C ALA A 97 21.83 33.34 -34.06
N GLU A 98 22.81 33.51 -33.17
CA GLU A 98 22.81 32.88 -31.83
C GLU A 98 21.65 33.40 -30.98
N ALA A 99 21.38 34.71 -31.02
CA ALA A 99 20.25 35.30 -30.32
C ALA A 99 18.89 34.76 -30.80
N ASP A 100 18.72 34.62 -32.12
CA ASP A 100 17.53 34.02 -32.72
C ASP A 100 17.40 32.53 -32.35
N ALA A 101 18.50 31.77 -32.35
CA ALA A 101 18.52 30.37 -31.97
C ALA A 101 18.08 30.18 -30.51
N GLN A 102 18.62 30.98 -29.59
CA GLN A 102 18.22 30.93 -28.18
C GLN A 102 16.77 31.36 -27.98
N ALA A 103 16.26 32.33 -28.74
CA ALA A 103 14.86 32.73 -28.66
C ALA A 103 13.93 31.57 -29.08
N LEU A 104 14.27 30.89 -30.18
CA LEU A 104 13.54 29.73 -30.68
C LEU A 104 13.58 28.55 -29.69
N ASP A 105 14.72 28.31 -29.04
CA ASP A 105 14.85 27.25 -28.05
C ASP A 105 14.06 27.54 -26.77
N ARG A 106 13.97 28.81 -26.35
CA ARG A 106 13.07 29.23 -25.26
C ARG A 106 11.60 29.03 -25.61
N GLU A 107 11.19 29.36 -26.82
CA GLU A 107 9.83 29.15 -27.31
C GLU A 107 9.48 27.66 -27.30
N ARG A 108 10.36 26.82 -27.86
CA ARG A 108 10.22 25.35 -27.85
C ARG A 108 10.14 24.79 -26.44
N ALA A 109 10.99 25.26 -25.52
CA ALA A 109 10.94 24.84 -24.12
C ALA A 109 9.58 25.18 -23.50
N SER A 110 9.09 26.40 -23.73
CA SER A 110 7.77 26.82 -23.22
C SER A 110 6.62 26.00 -23.80
N ASP A 111 6.69 25.63 -25.08
CA ASP A 111 5.70 24.79 -25.75
C ASP A 111 5.74 23.36 -25.19
N THR A 112 6.92 22.81 -24.93
CA THR A 112 7.05 21.49 -24.31
C THR A 112 6.49 21.47 -22.88
N GLU A 113 6.76 22.49 -22.07
CA GLU A 113 6.19 22.62 -20.72
C GLU A 113 4.66 22.80 -20.75
N ALA A 114 4.13 23.54 -21.74
CA ALA A 114 2.69 23.67 -21.93
C ALA A 114 2.03 22.34 -22.33
N ALA A 115 2.66 21.58 -23.24
CA ALA A 115 2.20 20.27 -23.66
C ALA A 115 2.23 19.23 -22.52
N GLU A 116 3.30 19.22 -21.72
CA GLU A 116 3.41 18.33 -20.55
C GLU A 116 2.35 18.66 -19.50
N ARG A 117 2.10 19.94 -19.22
CA ARG A 117 1.02 20.36 -18.32
C ARG A 117 -0.36 19.94 -18.82
N ALA A 118 -0.63 20.09 -20.12
CA ALA A 118 -1.89 19.66 -20.73
C ALA A 118 -2.08 18.14 -20.68
N ALA A 119 -1.02 17.37 -20.95
CA ALA A 119 -1.02 15.92 -20.85
C ALA A 119 -1.24 15.46 -19.40
N GLY A 120 -0.58 16.09 -18.42
CA GLY A 120 -0.78 15.83 -16.99
C GLY A 120 -2.22 16.09 -16.54
N ALA A 121 -2.82 17.20 -16.98
CA ALA A 121 -4.22 17.52 -16.67
C ALA A 121 -5.20 16.51 -17.28
N THR A 122 -4.94 16.01 -18.49
CA THR A 122 -5.77 15.00 -19.15
C THR A 122 -5.69 13.66 -18.41
N LEU A 123 -4.49 13.21 -18.05
CA LEU A 123 -4.30 11.99 -17.25
C LEU A 123 -4.99 12.10 -15.88
N GLN A 124 -4.98 13.28 -15.25
CA GLN A 124 -5.69 13.49 -13.99
C GLN A 124 -7.21 13.35 -14.16
N LEU A 125 -7.78 13.98 -15.20
CA LEU A 125 -9.21 13.85 -15.52
C LEU A 125 -9.60 12.40 -15.84
N GLU A 126 -8.74 11.65 -16.53
CA GLU A 126 -8.96 10.22 -16.78
C GLU A 126 -8.98 9.41 -15.49
N ARG A 127 -8.03 9.63 -14.57
CA ARG A 127 -8.01 8.97 -13.25
C ARG A 127 -9.24 9.31 -12.41
N GLU A 128 -9.68 10.56 -12.44
CA GLU A 128 -10.91 10.99 -11.74
C GLU A 128 -12.15 10.30 -12.32
N ARG A 129 -12.24 10.19 -13.65
CA ARG A 129 -13.33 9.44 -14.32
C ARG A 129 -13.30 7.95 -13.97
N GLU A 130 -12.13 7.33 -14.01
CA GLU A 130 -11.96 5.91 -13.63
C GLU A 130 -12.35 5.68 -12.16
N ALA A 131 -11.98 6.61 -11.26
CA ALA A 131 -12.35 6.52 -9.84
C ALA A 131 -13.87 6.59 -9.64
N VAL A 132 -14.58 7.47 -10.35
CA VAL A 132 -16.05 7.55 -10.32
C VAL A 132 -16.67 6.26 -10.84
N VAL A 133 -16.20 5.75 -11.98
CA VAL A 133 -16.70 4.49 -12.56
C VAL A 133 -16.45 3.30 -11.62
N SER A 134 -15.29 3.23 -10.97
CA SER A 134 -14.99 2.20 -9.98
C SER A 134 -15.91 2.29 -8.77
N ALA A 135 -16.14 3.50 -8.24
CA ALA A 135 -17.04 3.70 -7.11
C ALA A 135 -18.48 3.33 -7.44
N ASP A 136 -18.96 3.65 -8.65
CA ASP A 136 -20.28 3.24 -9.11
C ASP A 136 -20.39 1.72 -9.29
N ALA A 137 -19.35 1.08 -9.83
CA ALA A 137 -19.30 -0.38 -9.96
C ALA A 137 -19.31 -1.07 -8.58
N ASP A 138 -18.55 -0.56 -7.61
CA ASP A 138 -18.54 -1.06 -6.24
C ASP A 138 -19.90 -0.87 -5.56
N ALA A 139 -20.56 0.28 -5.76
CA ALA A 139 -21.90 0.54 -5.24
C ALA A 139 -22.94 -0.41 -5.84
N GLN A 140 -22.89 -0.66 -7.15
CA GLN A 140 -23.76 -1.62 -7.83
C GLN A 140 -23.50 -3.06 -7.35
N ALA A 141 -22.23 -3.45 -7.19
CA ALA A 141 -21.85 -4.75 -6.66
C ALA A 141 -22.35 -4.93 -5.22
N ALA A 142 -22.24 -3.89 -4.38
CA ALA A 142 -22.76 -3.89 -3.02
C ALA A 142 -24.30 -4.00 -2.99
N GLN A 143 -25.01 -3.31 -3.89
CA GLN A 143 -26.46 -3.43 -4.03
C GLN A 143 -26.87 -4.83 -4.47
N LEU A 144 -26.19 -5.42 -5.46
CA LEU A 144 -26.44 -6.80 -5.90
C LEU A 144 -26.11 -7.81 -4.79
N ALA A 145 -25.01 -7.62 -4.06
CA ALA A 145 -24.65 -8.44 -2.90
C ALA A 145 -25.70 -8.34 -1.79
N SER A 146 -26.21 -7.14 -1.50
CA SER A 146 -27.28 -6.93 -0.53
C SER A 146 -28.59 -7.58 -0.99
N ALA A 147 -28.97 -7.41 -2.26
CA ALA A 147 -30.19 -8.02 -2.81
C ALA A 147 -30.11 -9.55 -2.84
N THR A 148 -28.96 -10.11 -3.20
CA THR A 148 -28.73 -11.56 -3.17
C THR A 148 -28.68 -12.09 -1.75
N ALA A 149 -28.03 -11.40 -0.81
CA ALA A 149 -28.06 -11.73 0.60
C ALA A 149 -29.48 -11.68 1.16
N GLN A 150 -30.25 -10.65 0.82
CA GLN A 150 -31.65 -10.51 1.28
C GLN A 150 -32.54 -11.63 0.72
N ARG A 151 -32.40 -11.99 -0.56
CA ARG A 151 -33.07 -13.17 -1.13
C ARG A 151 -32.61 -14.48 -0.46
N ALA A 152 -31.32 -14.60 -0.13
CA ALA A 152 -30.80 -15.76 0.59
C ALA A 152 -31.34 -15.82 2.02
N PHE A 153 -31.48 -14.67 2.70
CA PHE A 153 -32.11 -14.57 4.01
C PHE A 153 -33.60 -14.85 3.95
N GLU A 154 -34.34 -14.36 2.96
CA GLU A 154 -35.75 -14.69 2.75
C GLU A 154 -35.95 -16.17 2.42
N HIS A 155 -35.08 -16.74 1.60
CA HIS A 155 -35.07 -18.17 1.30
C HIS A 155 -34.73 -19.00 2.53
N ALA A 156 -33.73 -18.58 3.31
CA ALA A 156 -33.35 -19.20 4.57
C ALA A 156 -34.42 -19.02 5.64
N ALA A 157 -35.11 -17.88 5.71
CA ALA A 157 -36.23 -17.64 6.61
C ALA A 157 -37.46 -18.47 6.20
N GLY A 158 -37.70 -18.65 4.90
CA GLY A 158 -38.69 -19.60 4.39
C GLY A 158 -38.30 -21.05 4.65
N TYR A 159 -37.01 -21.38 4.60
CA TYR A 159 -36.47 -22.69 4.98
C TYR A 159 -36.56 -22.90 6.50
N GLU A 160 -36.24 -21.90 7.31
CA GLU A 160 -36.38 -21.88 8.77
C GLU A 160 -37.83 -21.95 9.19
N ALA A 161 -38.75 -21.22 8.55
CA ALA A 161 -40.19 -21.32 8.81
C ALA A 161 -40.75 -22.70 8.40
N ARG A 162 -40.10 -23.38 7.45
CA ARG A 162 -40.38 -24.78 7.09
C ARG A 162 -39.69 -25.78 8.04
N ARG A 163 -38.49 -25.50 8.54
CA ARG A 163 -37.68 -26.24 9.53
C ARG A 163 -38.27 -26.15 10.94
N LEU A 164 -38.87 -25.03 11.31
CA LEU A 164 -39.60 -24.82 12.56
C LEU A 164 -40.98 -25.50 12.53
N ARG A 165 -41.54 -25.74 11.33
CA ARG A 165 -42.76 -26.55 11.14
C ARG A 165 -42.46 -28.04 10.96
N ARG A 166 -41.27 -28.41 10.50
CA ARG A 166 -40.77 -29.79 10.41
C ARG A 166 -39.54 -29.91 11.29
N ASP A 167 -39.86 -30.25 12.53
CA ASP A 167 -39.04 -30.79 13.60
C ASP A 167 -38.05 -31.86 13.07
N ASP A 168 -36.94 -31.44 12.45
CA ASP A 168 -35.97 -32.31 11.78
C ASP A 168 -35.19 -33.15 12.82
N SER A 169 -35.32 -34.47 12.73
CA SER A 169 -34.76 -35.42 13.70
C SER A 169 -33.24 -35.40 13.71
N ASP A 170 -32.64 -35.16 12.55
CA ASP A 170 -31.20 -35.33 12.32
C ASP A 170 -30.44 -34.13 12.88
N THR A 171 -30.98 -32.93 12.67
CA THR A 171 -30.47 -31.71 13.30
C THR A 171 -30.56 -31.81 14.84
N ARG A 172 -31.66 -32.32 15.39
CA ARG A 172 -31.78 -32.53 16.85
C ARG A 172 -30.84 -33.61 17.37
N ALA A 173 -30.62 -34.68 16.61
CA ALA A 173 -29.61 -35.69 16.95
C ALA A 173 -28.20 -35.08 17.02
N LEU A 174 -27.83 -34.26 16.04
CA LEU A 174 -26.54 -33.58 15.99
C LEU A 174 -26.33 -32.63 17.18
N TYR A 175 -27.34 -31.81 17.52
CA TYR A 175 -27.24 -30.91 18.68
C TYR A 175 -27.19 -31.68 20.01
N ARG A 176 -27.91 -32.80 20.15
CA ARG A 176 -27.79 -33.68 21.32
C ARG A 176 -26.40 -34.28 21.44
N GLU A 177 -25.86 -34.78 20.33
CA GLU A 177 -24.51 -35.35 20.28
C GLU A 177 -23.45 -34.29 20.63
N THR A 178 -23.59 -33.07 20.07
CA THR A 178 -22.70 -31.95 20.37
C THR A 178 -22.76 -31.56 21.84
N SER A 179 -23.97 -31.42 22.41
CA SER A 179 -24.17 -31.11 23.84
C SER A 179 -23.53 -32.15 24.74
N LEU A 180 -23.71 -33.44 24.41
CA LEU A 180 -23.14 -34.55 25.17
C LEU A 180 -21.61 -34.58 25.09
N ALA A 181 -21.02 -34.34 23.92
CA ALA A 181 -19.58 -34.24 23.75
C ALA A 181 -18.97 -33.10 24.58
N LEU A 182 -19.62 -31.92 24.57
CA LEU A 182 -19.20 -30.78 25.41
C LEU A 182 -19.26 -31.13 26.90
N GLN A 183 -20.36 -31.74 27.36
CA GLN A 183 -20.53 -32.14 28.76
C GLN A 183 -19.50 -33.21 29.21
N GLN A 184 -19.18 -34.17 28.36
CA GLN A 184 -18.15 -35.18 28.64
C GLN A 184 -16.77 -34.55 28.76
N ARG A 185 -16.43 -33.64 27.84
CA ARG A 185 -15.16 -32.92 27.87
C ARG A 185 -15.04 -32.02 29.10
N THR A 186 -16.10 -31.29 29.45
CA THR A 186 -16.15 -30.49 30.69
C THR A 186 -15.88 -31.35 31.91
N ALA A 187 -16.52 -32.53 32.02
CA ALA A 187 -16.29 -33.45 33.14
C ALA A 187 -14.81 -33.89 33.24
N ALA A 188 -14.19 -34.21 32.10
CA ALA A 188 -12.77 -34.58 32.05
C ALA A 188 -11.85 -33.43 32.51
N LEU A 189 -12.13 -32.19 32.09
CA LEU A 189 -11.35 -31.02 32.51
C LEU A 189 -11.51 -30.73 34.01
N LEU A 190 -12.72 -30.86 34.57
CA LEU A 190 -12.95 -30.68 36.01
C LEU A 190 -12.22 -31.74 36.84
N ALA A 191 -12.24 -33.01 36.38
CA ALA A 191 -11.48 -34.08 37.01
C ALA A 191 -9.96 -33.82 36.98
N ALA A 192 -9.43 -33.36 35.84
CA ALA A 192 -8.03 -32.99 35.71
C ALA A 192 -7.65 -31.78 36.58
N ALA A 193 -8.53 -30.76 36.67
CA ALA A 193 -8.32 -29.59 37.51
C ALA A 193 -8.27 -29.98 38.99
N ARG A 194 -9.18 -30.85 39.44
CA ARG A 194 -9.16 -31.40 40.80
C ARG A 194 -7.88 -32.19 41.09
N ALA A 195 -7.44 -33.04 40.15
CA ALA A 195 -6.21 -33.81 40.30
C ALA A 195 -4.96 -32.91 40.41
N MET A 196 -4.96 -31.75 39.76
CA MET A 196 -3.88 -30.75 39.86
C MET A 196 -4.04 -29.80 41.05
N GLY A 197 -5.02 -30.01 41.94
CA GLY A 197 -5.18 -29.22 43.16
C GLY A 197 -5.92 -27.89 42.96
N ALA A 198 -6.81 -27.78 41.98
CA ALA A 198 -7.73 -26.64 41.87
C ALA A 198 -8.58 -26.48 43.16
N PRO A 199 -9.00 -25.26 43.53
CA PRO A 199 -9.84 -25.04 44.71
C PRO A 199 -11.13 -25.86 44.65
N THR A 200 -11.42 -26.64 45.69
CA THR A 200 -12.58 -27.55 45.74
C THR A 200 -13.89 -26.82 45.54
N ALA A 201 -14.06 -25.64 46.14
CA ALA A 201 -15.25 -24.81 45.99
C ALA A 201 -15.55 -24.42 44.53
N ASP A 202 -14.51 -24.13 43.74
CA ASP A 202 -14.67 -23.76 42.33
C ASP A 202 -15.01 -24.97 41.46
N VAL A 203 -14.38 -26.12 41.73
CA VAL A 203 -14.69 -27.37 41.02
C VAL A 203 -16.13 -27.78 41.31
N ASP A 204 -16.55 -27.79 42.58
CA ASP A 204 -17.88 -28.22 43.00
C ASP A 204 -18.98 -27.31 42.42
N ARG A 205 -18.73 -26.00 42.31
CA ARG A 205 -19.65 -25.05 41.65
C ARG A 205 -19.86 -25.41 40.17
N LEU A 206 -18.78 -25.68 39.44
CA LEU A 206 -18.88 -26.03 38.01
C LEU A 206 -19.49 -27.44 37.81
N GLU A 207 -19.26 -28.37 38.71
CA GLU A 207 -19.92 -29.69 38.68
C GLU A 207 -21.43 -29.61 38.93
N GLN A 208 -21.90 -28.72 39.81
CA GLN A 208 -23.33 -28.46 40.00
C GLN A 208 -23.98 -27.87 38.74
N GLN A 209 -23.29 -26.97 38.05
CA GLN A 209 -23.75 -26.43 36.77
C GLN A 209 -23.81 -27.53 35.70
N LEU A 210 -22.79 -28.39 35.62
CA LEU A 210 -22.76 -29.54 34.72
C LEU A 210 -23.91 -30.53 34.99
N ALA A 211 -24.19 -30.81 36.26
CA ALA A 211 -25.31 -31.67 36.67
C ALA A 211 -26.66 -31.10 36.21
N THR A 212 -26.82 -29.78 36.32
CA THR A 212 -28.03 -29.07 35.85
C THR A 212 -28.21 -29.25 34.34
N LEU A 213 -27.15 -29.04 33.55
CA LEU A 213 -27.18 -29.21 32.09
C LEU A 213 -27.49 -30.66 31.67
N ARG A 214 -26.97 -31.65 32.39
CA ARG A 214 -27.26 -33.08 32.15
C ARG A 214 -28.72 -33.45 32.32
N THR A 215 -29.43 -32.75 33.20
CA THR A 215 -30.86 -32.97 33.47
C THR A 215 -31.79 -32.14 32.58
N ALA A 216 -31.24 -31.32 31.68
CA ALA A 216 -32.05 -30.47 30.81
C ALA A 216 -32.94 -31.33 29.88
N PRO A 217 -34.26 -31.06 29.81
CA PRO A 217 -35.20 -31.89 29.04
C PRO A 217 -35.00 -31.78 27.52
N ARG A 218 -34.26 -30.76 27.06
CA ARG A 218 -33.92 -30.54 25.64
C ARG A 218 -32.45 -30.17 25.53
N ALA A 219 -31.59 -31.17 25.35
CA ALA A 219 -30.14 -30.99 25.28
C ALA A 219 -29.72 -30.11 24.08
N GLU A 220 -30.55 -30.06 23.03
CA GLU A 220 -30.36 -29.18 21.88
C GLU A 220 -30.52 -27.68 22.17
N LEU A 221 -31.17 -27.31 23.27
CA LEU A 221 -31.37 -25.92 23.66
C LEU A 221 -30.27 -25.38 24.59
N VAL A 222 -29.40 -26.25 25.10
CA VAL A 222 -28.39 -25.90 26.12
C VAL A 222 -26.95 -25.97 25.61
N VAL A 223 -26.76 -26.01 24.29
CA VAL A 223 -25.43 -26.17 23.67
C VAL A 223 -24.55 -24.95 23.95
N ALA A 224 -25.13 -23.74 23.94
CA ALA A 224 -24.39 -22.52 24.24
C ALA A 224 -23.93 -22.47 25.71
N GLU A 225 -24.79 -22.90 26.64
CA GLU A 225 -24.48 -23.00 28.05
C GLU A 225 -23.42 -24.09 28.33
N ALA A 226 -23.47 -25.22 27.61
CA ALA A 226 -22.47 -26.27 27.69
C ALA A 226 -21.09 -25.81 27.19
N ASP A 227 -21.05 -25.02 26.11
CA ASP A 227 -19.81 -24.44 25.59
C ASP A 227 -19.23 -23.39 26.54
N ALA A 228 -20.07 -22.53 27.12
CA ALA A 228 -19.66 -21.58 28.16
C ALA A 228 -19.07 -22.30 29.38
N LEU A 229 -19.71 -23.37 29.84
CA LEU A 229 -19.22 -24.17 30.97
C LEU A 229 -17.89 -24.88 30.64
N LEU A 230 -17.71 -25.34 29.40
CA LEU A 230 -16.44 -25.91 28.95
C LEU A 230 -15.31 -24.87 28.99
N SER A 231 -15.60 -23.62 28.60
CA SER A 231 -14.67 -22.51 28.69
C SER A 231 -14.27 -22.22 30.15
N ASP A 232 -15.22 -22.19 31.07
CA ASP A 232 -14.97 -22.00 32.50
C ASP A 232 -14.12 -23.13 33.10
N ALA A 233 -14.44 -24.39 32.78
CA ALA A 233 -13.67 -25.55 33.21
C ALA A 233 -12.23 -25.52 32.66
N SER A 234 -12.06 -25.09 31.41
CA SER A 234 -10.73 -24.90 30.79
C SER A 234 -9.93 -23.82 31.51
N ALA A 235 -10.55 -22.69 31.86
CA ALA A 235 -9.90 -21.63 32.60
C ALA A 235 -9.48 -22.06 34.02
N LEU A 236 -10.33 -22.84 34.71
CA LEU A 236 -10.01 -23.41 36.02
C LEU A 236 -8.81 -24.38 35.93
N LEU A 237 -8.79 -25.25 34.91
CA LEU A 237 -7.67 -26.14 34.64
C LEU A 237 -6.38 -25.36 34.37
N GLY A 238 -6.45 -24.31 33.57
CA GLY A 238 -5.33 -23.39 33.36
C GLY A 238 -4.84 -22.79 34.67
N ALA A 239 -5.74 -22.29 35.52
CA ALA A 239 -5.38 -21.73 36.81
C ALA A 239 -4.60 -22.71 37.69
N ALA A 240 -5.03 -23.98 37.74
CA ALA A 240 -4.32 -25.04 38.44
C ALA A 240 -2.92 -25.29 37.85
N ARG A 241 -2.79 -25.30 36.51
CA ARG A 241 -1.49 -25.45 35.81
C ARG A 241 -0.49 -24.35 36.17
N ARG A 242 -0.92 -23.11 36.39
CA ARG A 242 0.01 -22.01 36.77
C ARG A 242 0.85 -22.33 38.01
N GLY A 243 0.30 -23.12 38.94
CA GLY A 243 0.99 -23.52 40.17
C GLY A 243 2.00 -24.66 39.99
N HIS A 244 1.98 -25.36 38.86
CA HIS A 244 2.86 -26.50 38.56
C HIS A 244 3.94 -26.13 37.53
N GLY A 245 5.07 -26.86 37.47
CA GLY A 245 6.13 -26.64 36.47
C GLY A 245 5.65 -26.87 35.02
N ALA A 246 6.44 -26.47 34.02
CA ALA A 246 6.09 -26.66 32.62
C ALA A 246 6.08 -28.16 32.24
N ASP A 247 4.99 -28.61 31.62
CA ASP A 247 4.84 -29.99 31.14
C ASP A 247 4.98 -30.01 29.60
N PRO A 248 5.89 -30.83 29.04
CA PRO A 248 6.05 -31.00 27.59
C PRO A 248 4.75 -31.32 26.84
N ASN A 249 3.78 -31.97 27.50
CA ASN A 249 2.47 -32.28 26.91
C ASN A 249 1.56 -31.05 26.77
N GLU A 250 1.82 -29.96 27.49
CA GLU A 250 1.01 -28.73 27.41
C GLU A 250 1.14 -28.05 26.04
N THR A 251 2.29 -28.16 25.37
CA THR A 251 2.47 -27.64 24.01
C THR A 251 1.64 -28.43 23.00
N ALA A 252 1.58 -29.76 23.13
CA ALA A 252 0.76 -30.60 22.25
C ALA A 252 -0.73 -30.30 22.45
N ALA A 253 -1.17 -30.20 23.70
CA ALA A 253 -2.54 -29.82 24.04
C ALA A 253 -2.93 -28.43 23.52
N LEU A 254 -2.00 -27.46 23.56
CA LEU A 254 -2.22 -26.13 22.99
C LEU A 254 -2.37 -26.16 21.47
N ILE A 255 -1.53 -26.94 20.76
CA ILE A 255 -1.62 -27.10 19.31
C ILE A 255 -2.98 -27.70 18.92
N GLU A 256 -3.40 -28.74 19.62
CA GLU A 256 -4.70 -29.39 19.41
C GLU A 256 -5.86 -28.41 19.66
N ALA A 257 -5.87 -27.74 20.82
CA ALA A 257 -6.92 -26.78 21.17
C ALA A 257 -6.97 -25.57 20.23
N ALA A 258 -5.82 -25.15 19.68
CA ALA A 258 -5.75 -24.12 18.66
C ALA A 258 -6.32 -24.61 17.32
N GLY A 259 -5.97 -25.83 16.89
CA GLY A 259 -6.47 -26.46 15.67
C GLY A 259 -7.99 -26.62 15.65
N GLU A 260 -8.58 -27.04 16.76
CA GLU A 260 -10.04 -27.13 16.93
C GLU A 260 -10.77 -25.79 16.70
N ARG A 261 -10.07 -24.67 16.95
CA ARG A 261 -10.59 -23.30 16.76
C ARG A 261 -10.22 -22.73 15.39
N GLY A 262 -9.66 -23.54 14.49
CA GLY A 262 -9.25 -23.12 13.16
C GLY A 262 -7.98 -22.25 13.14
N LEU A 263 -7.16 -22.32 14.18
CA LEU A 263 -5.84 -21.70 14.22
C LEU A 263 -4.77 -22.68 13.74
N GLN A 264 -3.80 -22.17 13.01
CA GLN A 264 -2.59 -22.90 12.64
C GLN A 264 -1.48 -22.59 13.63
N ALA A 265 -0.76 -23.62 14.05
CA ALA A 265 0.32 -23.51 15.03
C ALA A 265 1.68 -23.82 14.36
N THR A 266 2.65 -22.93 14.50
CA THR A 266 4.00 -23.09 13.97
C THR A 266 5.01 -22.88 15.08
N ARG A 267 6.00 -23.78 15.21
CA ARG A 267 7.11 -23.58 16.15
C ARG A 267 8.08 -22.53 15.62
N SER A 268 8.60 -21.69 16.51
CA SER A 268 9.59 -20.66 16.21
C SER A 268 10.56 -20.48 17.37
N GLU A 269 11.62 -19.71 17.17
CA GLU A 269 12.58 -19.35 18.23
C GLU A 269 11.92 -18.61 19.41
N ARG A 270 10.77 -17.96 19.19
CA ARG A 270 10.01 -17.25 20.23
C ARG A 270 8.93 -18.11 20.89
N GLY A 271 8.92 -19.40 20.60
CA GLY A 271 7.91 -20.35 21.05
C GLY A 271 6.88 -20.69 19.97
N LEU A 272 5.66 -21.00 20.41
CA LEU A 272 4.58 -21.43 19.52
C LEU A 272 3.84 -20.21 18.96
N GLN A 273 3.83 -20.07 17.63
CA GLN A 273 3.08 -19.03 16.93
C GLN A 273 1.74 -19.58 16.47
N LEU A 274 0.66 -18.88 16.81
CA LEU A 274 -0.69 -19.13 16.33
C LEU A 274 -1.08 -18.06 15.32
N HIS A 275 -1.62 -18.49 14.18
CA HIS A 275 -2.14 -17.60 13.15
C HIS A 275 -3.40 -18.16 12.50
N GLY A 276 -4.15 -17.30 11.82
CA GLY A 276 -5.41 -17.64 11.19
C GLY A 276 -6.48 -16.58 11.43
N ARG A 277 -7.69 -16.85 10.93
CA ARG A 277 -8.78 -15.87 10.83
C ARG A 277 -9.12 -15.20 12.17
N LEU A 278 -9.08 -15.93 13.28
CA LEU A 278 -9.39 -15.37 14.61
C LEU A 278 -8.40 -14.27 15.03
N VAL A 279 -7.15 -14.34 14.57
CA VAL A 279 -6.10 -13.36 14.85
C VAL A 279 -6.14 -12.21 13.84
N ASP A 280 -6.37 -12.52 12.55
CA ASP A 280 -6.34 -11.51 11.48
C ASP A 280 -7.59 -10.62 11.42
N ARG A 281 -8.75 -11.16 11.84
CA ARG A 281 -10.05 -10.48 11.88
C ARG A 281 -10.76 -10.79 13.21
N PRO A 282 -10.32 -10.18 14.32
CA PRO A 282 -10.86 -10.48 15.64
C PRO A 282 -12.22 -9.81 15.83
N GLU A 283 -13.28 -10.53 15.46
CA GLU A 283 -14.66 -10.21 15.85
C GLU A 283 -14.91 -10.58 17.32
N ARG A 284 -16.02 -10.13 17.90
CA ARG A 284 -16.30 -10.33 19.34
C ARG A 284 -16.26 -11.81 19.77
N ALA A 285 -16.85 -12.70 18.99
CA ALA A 285 -16.81 -14.15 19.27
C ALA A 285 -15.39 -14.72 19.17
N ALA A 286 -14.61 -14.27 18.18
CA ALA A 286 -13.21 -14.68 18.04
C ALA A 286 -12.35 -14.24 19.23
N LEU A 287 -12.57 -13.01 19.75
CA LEU A 287 -11.89 -12.53 20.95
C LEU A 287 -12.21 -13.37 22.18
N GLN A 288 -13.46 -13.82 22.35
CA GLN A 288 -13.85 -14.72 23.43
C GLN A 288 -13.19 -16.09 23.30
N GLN A 289 -13.15 -16.66 22.10
CA GLN A 289 -12.48 -17.94 21.84
C GLN A 289 -10.97 -17.87 22.11
N LEU A 290 -10.32 -16.79 21.69
CA LEU A 290 -8.92 -16.54 21.97
C LEU A 290 -8.67 -16.35 23.47
N ALA A 291 -9.50 -15.58 24.16
CA ALA A 291 -9.39 -15.39 25.61
C ALA A 291 -9.54 -16.71 26.37
N ALA A 292 -10.50 -17.56 25.99
CA ALA A 292 -10.69 -18.88 26.56
C ALA A 292 -9.46 -19.79 26.35
N LEU A 293 -8.91 -19.80 25.13
CA LEU A 293 -7.68 -20.55 24.81
C LEU A 293 -6.49 -20.08 25.67
N LEU A 294 -6.31 -18.76 25.78
CA LEU A 294 -5.26 -18.18 26.60
C LEU A 294 -5.47 -18.50 28.08
N ALA A 295 -6.69 -18.45 28.59
CA ALA A 295 -7.00 -18.79 29.98
C ALA A 295 -6.67 -20.25 30.31
N ALA A 296 -6.94 -21.17 29.38
CA ALA A 296 -6.65 -22.60 29.50
C ALA A 296 -5.15 -22.94 29.47
N HIS A 297 -4.35 -22.07 28.83
CA HIS A 297 -2.91 -22.20 28.66
C HIS A 297 -2.17 -20.98 29.20
N PRO A 298 -2.15 -20.77 30.53
CA PRO A 298 -1.80 -19.47 31.10
C PRO A 298 -0.31 -19.15 31.22
N ARG A 299 0.58 -19.84 30.51
CA ARG A 299 2.02 -19.60 30.65
C ARG A 299 2.49 -18.32 29.98
N GLY A 300 3.31 -17.60 30.74
CA GLY A 300 4.11 -16.46 30.32
C GLY A 300 3.36 -15.36 29.57
N VAL A 301 4.15 -14.45 29.00
CA VAL A 301 3.66 -13.31 28.25
C VAL A 301 3.36 -13.73 26.81
N VAL A 302 2.13 -13.48 26.36
CA VAL A 302 1.70 -13.64 24.97
C VAL A 302 2.14 -12.41 24.19
N GLN A 303 2.83 -12.63 23.08
CA GLN A 303 3.28 -11.57 22.18
C GLN A 303 2.38 -11.54 20.93
N ILE A 304 1.75 -10.40 20.65
CA ILE A 304 1.11 -10.11 19.37
C ILE A 304 2.22 -9.65 18.42
N LEU A 305 2.62 -10.53 17.51
CA LEU A 305 3.64 -10.26 16.51
C LEU A 305 3.02 -9.51 15.32
N VAL A 306 3.55 -8.33 15.04
CA VAL A 306 3.26 -7.58 13.81
C VAL A 306 4.33 -7.92 12.77
N LEU A 307 3.93 -8.66 11.73
CA LEU A 307 4.82 -9.14 10.67
C LEU A 307 4.54 -8.43 9.34
N GLY A 308 5.58 -7.92 8.68
CA GLY A 308 5.47 -7.40 7.31
C GLY A 308 6.39 -6.22 7.00
N PRO A 309 6.40 -5.77 5.73
CA PRO A 309 7.25 -4.65 5.31
C PRO A 309 6.86 -3.37 6.04
N ARG A 310 7.83 -2.48 6.28
CA ARG A 310 7.65 -1.23 7.05
C ARG A 310 6.47 -0.37 6.58
N ALA A 311 6.14 -0.38 5.29
CA ALA A 311 5.00 0.37 4.75
C ALA A 311 3.63 -0.17 5.25
N ARG A 312 3.52 -1.45 5.61
CA ARG A 312 2.29 -2.09 6.08
C ARG A 312 2.17 -2.14 7.61
N THR A 313 3.26 -1.91 8.34
CA THR A 313 3.28 -2.04 9.81
C THR A 313 2.36 -1.04 10.51
N ALA A 314 2.17 0.18 10.00
CA ALA A 314 1.26 1.16 10.64
C ALA A 314 -0.19 0.66 10.74
N ALA A 315 -0.72 0.04 9.68
CA ALA A 315 -2.07 -0.53 9.68
C ALA A 315 -2.15 -1.78 10.57
N LEU A 316 -1.13 -2.64 10.52
CA LEU A 316 -1.06 -3.85 11.34
C LEU A 316 -0.90 -3.53 12.84
N ARG A 317 -0.12 -2.50 13.20
CA ARG A 317 0.00 -1.99 14.58
C ARG A 317 -1.36 -1.60 15.13
N ARG A 318 -2.16 -0.84 14.37
CA ARG A 318 -3.52 -0.47 14.78
C ARG A 318 -4.39 -1.71 15.04
N LYS A 319 -4.29 -2.73 14.18
CA LYS A 319 -5.00 -4.00 14.38
C LYS A 319 -4.49 -4.77 15.61
N ALA A 320 -3.18 -4.80 15.84
CA ALA A 320 -2.57 -5.44 17.00
C ALA A 320 -3.00 -4.77 18.32
N SER A 321 -3.02 -3.43 18.37
CA SER A 321 -3.54 -2.68 19.52
C SER A 321 -5.02 -2.94 19.73
N ALA A 322 -5.82 -3.02 18.67
CA ALA A 322 -7.24 -3.37 18.76
C ALA A 322 -7.46 -4.80 19.28
N LEU A 323 -6.64 -5.76 18.83
CA LEU A 323 -6.63 -7.13 19.33
C LEU A 323 -6.25 -7.19 20.82
N GLN A 324 -5.18 -6.49 21.22
CA GLN A 324 -4.77 -6.39 22.62
C GLN A 324 -5.90 -5.84 23.51
N ALA A 325 -6.50 -4.72 23.11
CA ALA A 325 -7.62 -4.11 23.84
C ALA A 325 -8.86 -5.01 23.85
N GLY A 326 -9.12 -5.73 22.76
CA GLY A 326 -10.20 -6.71 22.65
C GLY A 326 -10.01 -7.90 23.60
N LEU A 327 -8.80 -8.44 23.68
CA LEU A 327 -8.46 -9.53 24.60
C LEU A 327 -8.55 -9.10 26.07
N ALA A 328 -8.11 -7.87 26.38
CA ALA A 328 -8.27 -7.31 27.72
C ALA A 328 -9.75 -7.21 28.12
N ARG A 329 -10.60 -6.72 27.21
CA ARG A 329 -12.06 -6.69 27.43
C ARG A 329 -12.69 -8.07 27.52
N ALA A 330 -12.09 -9.07 26.91
CA ALA A 330 -12.51 -10.47 26.98
C ALA A 330 -11.96 -11.21 28.23
N GLY A 331 -11.27 -10.51 29.13
CA GLY A 331 -10.83 -11.05 30.43
C GLY A 331 -9.40 -11.57 30.46
N VAL A 332 -8.58 -11.33 29.43
CA VAL A 332 -7.14 -11.64 29.47
C VAL A 332 -6.42 -10.55 30.25
N PRO A 333 -5.59 -10.87 31.28
CA PRO A 333 -4.84 -9.86 32.02
C PRO A 333 -3.95 -9.02 31.09
N ALA A 334 -3.98 -7.70 31.23
CA ALA A 334 -3.31 -6.79 30.30
C ALA A 334 -1.78 -6.95 30.33
N GLU A 335 -1.22 -7.24 31.50
CA GLU A 335 0.21 -7.54 31.73
C GLU A 335 0.66 -8.80 31.00
N ARG A 336 -0.28 -9.66 30.60
CA ARG A 336 0.02 -10.92 29.92
C ARG A 336 0.13 -10.75 28.41
N VAL A 337 -0.35 -9.65 27.83
CA VAL A 337 -0.36 -9.46 26.37
C VAL A 337 0.49 -8.26 26.00
N THR A 338 1.54 -8.49 25.22
CA THR A 338 2.42 -7.44 24.70
C THR A 338 2.37 -7.41 23.18
N VAL A 339 2.59 -6.24 22.58
CA VAL A 339 2.69 -6.10 21.12
C VAL A 339 4.18 -6.00 20.77
N VAL A 340 4.64 -6.87 19.88
CA VAL A 340 6.03 -6.93 19.44
C VAL A 340 6.08 -6.83 17.93
N GLU A 341 6.96 -5.96 17.44
CA GLU A 341 7.11 -5.75 16.02
C GLU A 341 8.31 -6.52 15.47
N VAL A 342 8.10 -7.18 14.33
CA VAL A 342 9.17 -7.88 13.63
C VAL A 342 9.19 -7.36 12.21
N SER A 343 10.11 -6.42 11.98
CA SER A 343 10.44 -5.99 10.63
C SER A 343 11.37 -7.03 10.02
N ALA A 344 10.79 -7.98 9.30
CA ALA A 344 11.48 -8.91 8.43
C ALA A 344 10.75 -8.96 7.09
N ASP A 345 11.49 -9.16 6.00
CA ASP A 345 10.90 -9.50 4.70
C ASP A 345 10.35 -10.94 4.79
N MET A 346 9.14 -11.04 5.34
CA MET A 346 8.40 -12.27 5.49
C MET A 346 7.51 -12.48 4.27
N GLU A 347 7.42 -13.72 3.77
CA GLU A 347 6.56 -14.09 2.64
C GLU A 347 5.07 -13.79 2.91
N GLU A 348 4.63 -13.85 4.18
CA GLU A 348 3.25 -13.57 4.58
C GLU A 348 3.17 -12.49 5.67
N PRO A 349 2.89 -11.22 5.32
CA PRO A 349 2.65 -10.17 6.30
C PRO A 349 1.30 -10.36 7.00
N GLY A 350 1.25 -10.20 8.31
CA GLY A 350 0.05 -10.46 9.11
C GLY A 350 0.25 -10.31 10.62
N LEU A 351 -0.75 -10.73 11.39
CA LEU A 351 -0.68 -10.80 12.84
C LEU A 351 -0.51 -12.26 13.29
N ARG A 352 0.35 -12.48 14.29
CA ARG A 352 0.47 -13.79 14.95
C ARG A 352 0.45 -13.65 16.46
N LEU A 353 -0.06 -14.65 17.16
CA LEU A 353 0.07 -14.76 18.62
C LEU A 353 1.22 -15.70 18.92
N ALA A 354 2.31 -15.20 19.49
CA ALA A 354 3.39 -16.04 19.99
C ALA A 354 3.19 -16.29 21.49
N LEU A 355 3.12 -17.57 21.85
CA LEU A 355 3.13 -18.04 23.22
C LEU A 355 4.51 -18.63 23.52
N PRO A 356 5.07 -18.39 24.72
CA PRO A 356 6.32 -19.02 25.11
C PRO A 356 6.16 -20.53 25.03
N ALA A 357 7.17 -21.20 24.50
CA ALA A 357 7.20 -22.66 24.55
C ALA A 357 7.23 -23.12 26.01
N TYR A 358 6.54 -24.23 26.27
CA TYR A 358 6.54 -24.92 27.55
C TYR A 358 7.82 -25.72 27.73
#